data_AF-A0A9W3D714-F1
#
_entry.id   AF-A0A9W3D714-F1
#
_cell.length_a   1.000
_cell.length_b   1.000
_cell.length_c   1.000
_cell.angle_alpha   90.00
_cell.angle_beta   90.00
_cell.angle_gamma   90.00
#
_symmetry.space_group_name_H-M   'P 1'
#
loop_
_entity.id
_entity.type
_entity.pdbx_description
1 polymer ?
#
loop_
_entity_poly.entity_id
_entity_poly.type
_entity_poly.pdbx_seq_one_letter_code
_entity_poly.pdbx_strand_id
1 'polypeptide(L)'
;MMMARFIPVSSCQFRFGFRELPPSSSSLYPRRFEVSHRRFPIKCSSSEPEYGVDSSPSLSSSSSSSSSTSEVSINSSTYNWFTGLGGIGTLDTAYLTYLKLTGSDAFCPVGGGTCGDVLNSDYAVVFGVPLPVIGFAMYGLVTALSAQLGEDNLPFGISKTNGRFALFAITTTMASSSAYFLYILSTKLSGSSCLYCLVSAFLSFTLFFLTSKDVKLQKIQQVVGLQICLALIVVASLTASYSTAQPILSSSRDIELPYYSTEITTSSSPYAIALAKHLNSIGAKMYGAFWCSHCLEQKEMFGREAAKLLNYVECFPQGYKKGTKIFKACSDVGIEGFPTWMINGQVLGGEVELAELAEMSGFSLDQMSQK
;
A
#
# COMPACT_ATOMS: atom_id res chain seq x y z
N MET A 1 52.40 -24.54 -24.65
CA MET A 1 53.12 -24.33 -23.37
C MET A 1 53.29 -22.83 -23.18
N MET A 2 52.37 -22.20 -22.46
CA MET A 2 52.42 -20.80 -22.04
C MET A 2 51.57 -20.75 -20.77
N MET A 3 52.21 -20.63 -19.61
CA MET A 3 51.56 -20.55 -18.31
C MET A 3 51.25 -19.09 -17.99
N ALA A 4 49.98 -18.75 -17.85
CA ALA A 4 49.55 -17.49 -17.26
C ALA A 4 49.33 -17.68 -15.75
N ARG A 5 49.98 -16.83 -14.95
CA ARG A 5 49.90 -16.80 -13.48
C ARG A 5 48.61 -16.11 -13.03
N PHE A 6 47.91 -16.73 -12.08
CA PHE A 6 46.79 -16.14 -11.34
C PHE A 6 47.29 -15.30 -10.16
N ILE A 7 46.71 -14.11 -9.97
CA ILE A 7 46.88 -13.26 -8.78
C ILE A 7 45.53 -13.23 -8.03
N PRO A 8 45.47 -13.53 -6.72
CA PRO A 8 44.27 -13.35 -5.92
C PRO A 8 44.20 -11.95 -5.31
N VAL A 9 43.03 -11.32 -5.36
CA VAL A 9 42.73 -10.05 -4.68
C VAL A 9 42.12 -10.36 -3.31
N SER A 10 42.81 -9.91 -2.26
CA SER A 10 42.41 -10.05 -0.85
C SER A 10 41.63 -8.81 -0.38
N SER A 11 40.57 -9.07 0.38
CA SER A 11 39.69 -8.12 1.06
C SER A 11 40.41 -7.19 2.04
N CYS A 12 39.98 -5.92 2.13
CA CYS A 12 40.30 -5.02 3.24
C CYS A 12 39.03 -4.60 3.99
N GLN A 13 39.05 -4.85 5.31
CA GLN A 13 38.00 -4.58 6.28
C GLN A 13 38.02 -3.11 6.73
N PHE A 14 36.84 -2.50 6.84
CA PHE A 14 36.63 -1.24 7.56
C PHE A 14 36.62 -1.49 9.07
N ARG A 15 37.52 -0.83 9.83
CA ARG A 15 37.46 -0.73 11.29
C ARG A 15 36.83 0.59 11.70
N PHE A 16 35.76 0.52 12.48
CA PHE A 16 35.16 1.64 13.21
C PHE A 16 36.08 2.07 14.36
N GLY A 17 36.35 3.38 14.46
CA GLY A 17 36.96 4.01 15.63
C GLY A 17 35.95 4.92 16.33
N PHE A 18 35.38 4.45 17.44
CA PHE A 18 34.67 5.28 18.41
C PHE A 18 35.68 6.16 19.15
N ARG A 19 35.42 7.46 19.29
CA ARG A 19 36.13 8.33 20.23
C ARG A 19 35.16 8.79 21.31
N GLU A 20 35.32 8.19 22.48
CA GLU A 20 34.59 8.49 23.72
C GLU A 20 34.97 9.88 24.28
N LEU A 21 34.01 10.48 25.00
CA LEU A 21 34.15 11.71 25.79
C LEU A 21 35.14 11.53 26.96
N PRO A 22 35.85 12.59 27.39
CA PRO A 22 36.49 12.61 28.69
C PRO A 22 35.54 13.15 29.80
N PRO A 23 35.79 12.76 31.08
CA PRO A 23 34.86 12.98 32.18
C PRO A 23 35.05 14.32 32.89
N SER A 24 33.99 14.72 33.60
CA SER A 24 33.98 15.75 34.62
C SER A 24 34.52 15.21 35.96
N SER A 25 35.60 15.80 36.47
CA SER A 25 35.87 15.78 37.91
C SER A 25 36.61 17.03 38.38
N SER A 26 36.11 17.53 39.49
CA SER A 26 36.45 18.72 40.26
C SER A 26 37.66 18.51 41.16
N SER A 27 38.55 19.49 41.25
CA SER A 27 39.28 19.78 42.51
C SER A 27 39.73 21.24 42.58
N LEU A 28 39.45 21.84 43.74
CA LEU A 28 39.77 23.20 44.20
C LEU A 28 41.27 23.55 44.10
N TYR A 29 41.61 24.83 43.88
CA TYR A 29 42.30 25.73 44.83
C TYR A 29 42.31 27.19 44.28
N PRO A 30 42.45 28.25 45.11
CA PRO A 30 41.88 29.58 44.88
C PRO A 30 42.90 30.74 44.68
N ARG A 31 42.32 31.96 44.51
CA ARG A 31 42.92 33.32 44.39
C ARG A 31 43.35 33.70 42.96
N ARG A 32 43.18 34.91 42.45
CA ARG A 32 43.11 36.25 43.07
C ARG A 32 42.42 37.22 42.08
N PHE A 33 41.70 38.20 42.64
CA PHE A 33 41.16 39.41 42.03
C PHE A 33 42.16 40.11 41.07
N GLU A 34 41.67 40.61 39.94
CA GLU A 34 41.99 41.98 39.50
C GLU A 34 40.99 42.51 38.45
N VAL A 35 40.53 43.74 38.68
CA VAL A 35 39.71 44.57 37.79
C VAL A 35 40.66 45.53 37.09
N SER A 36 40.54 45.75 35.77
CA SER A 36 40.95 47.04 35.19
C SER A 36 40.34 47.35 33.82
N HIS A 37 39.95 48.62 33.68
CA HIS A 37 39.39 49.33 32.53
C HIS A 37 40.38 49.59 31.38
N ARG A 38 39.87 49.76 30.15
CA ARG A 38 40.06 50.91 29.20
C ARG A 38 39.70 50.47 27.76
N ARG A 39 38.66 51.03 27.12
CA ARG A 39 38.53 52.28 26.31
C ARG A 39 39.42 52.35 25.03
N PHE A 40 38.72 52.27 23.88
CA PHE A 40 38.81 53.06 22.60
C PHE A 40 40.17 53.08 21.84
N PRO A 41 40.27 53.38 20.50
CA PRO A 41 39.54 54.50 19.85
C PRO A 41 39.29 54.51 18.30
N ILE A 42 38.51 55.54 17.91
CA ILE A 42 38.58 56.42 16.72
C ILE A 42 38.01 55.98 15.35
N LYS A 43 37.20 56.93 14.84
CA LYS A 43 36.61 57.13 13.52
C LYS A 43 37.13 58.48 13.02
N CYS A 44 37.44 58.63 11.72
CA CYS A 44 37.52 59.94 11.05
C CYS A 44 37.03 59.86 9.59
N SER A 45 36.20 60.85 9.24
CA SER A 45 35.78 61.31 7.89
C SER A 45 36.89 62.21 7.31
N SER A 46 36.95 62.76 6.09
CA SER A 46 36.03 63.15 5.00
C SER A 46 36.88 63.78 3.87
N SER A 47 36.43 63.78 2.59
CA SER A 47 36.34 64.96 1.67
C SER A 47 36.48 64.63 0.17
N GLU A 48 35.46 65.01 -0.62
CA GLU A 48 35.38 65.21 -2.10
C GLU A 48 36.00 66.59 -2.51
N PRO A 49 36.06 67.09 -3.80
CA PRO A 49 35.16 66.84 -4.96
C PRO A 49 35.70 66.92 -6.43
N GLU A 50 34.78 66.62 -7.37
CA GLU A 50 34.43 67.30 -8.65
C GLU A 50 34.89 66.89 -10.09
N TYR A 51 33.87 66.90 -10.97
CA TYR A 51 33.75 67.10 -12.45
C TYR A 51 33.97 66.00 -13.52
N GLY A 52 32.94 65.82 -14.39
CA GLY A 52 33.06 65.37 -15.79
C GLY A 52 31.89 64.52 -16.33
N VAL A 53 31.05 65.10 -17.19
CA VAL A 53 29.95 64.46 -17.96
C VAL A 53 30.45 64.08 -19.37
N ASP A 54 30.15 62.86 -19.88
CA ASP A 54 29.59 62.61 -21.24
C ASP A 54 29.37 61.12 -21.63
N SER A 55 28.14 60.84 -22.09
CA SER A 55 27.71 60.09 -23.30
C SER A 55 28.21 58.67 -23.69
N SER A 56 27.32 57.65 -23.48
CA SER A 56 26.88 56.49 -24.31
C SER A 56 27.88 55.55 -25.08
N PRO A 57 27.43 54.44 -25.72
CA PRO A 57 27.53 53.07 -25.19
C PRO A 57 28.44 52.14 -26.01
N SER A 58 29.05 51.12 -25.39
CA SER A 58 29.70 50.04 -26.14
C SER A 58 29.57 48.67 -25.48
N LEU A 59 28.99 47.78 -26.28
CA LEU A 59 28.91 46.33 -26.20
C LEU A 59 30.28 45.69 -25.89
N SER A 60 30.36 44.77 -24.92
CA SER A 60 31.06 43.47 -25.04
C SER A 60 31.14 42.69 -23.71
N SER A 61 30.56 41.49 -23.76
CA SER A 61 31.03 40.20 -23.21
C SER A 61 31.54 40.02 -21.76
N SER A 62 30.98 38.95 -21.18
CA SER A 62 31.59 37.92 -20.31
C SER A 62 31.83 38.19 -18.82
N SER A 63 30.88 37.66 -18.04
CA SER A 63 31.03 36.70 -16.93
C SER A 63 32.02 36.98 -15.79
N SER A 64 31.50 37.12 -14.57
CA SER A 64 31.65 36.18 -13.42
C SER A 64 31.24 36.90 -12.13
N SER A 65 30.11 36.52 -11.52
CA SER A 65 30.00 35.62 -10.35
C SER A 65 29.91 36.36 -9.01
N SER A 66 28.69 36.44 -8.46
CA SER A 66 28.46 36.35 -7.01
C SER A 66 27.00 36.00 -6.72
N SER A 67 26.82 34.72 -6.35
CA SER A 67 25.74 34.13 -5.55
C SER A 67 24.28 34.57 -5.81
N SER A 68 23.57 33.79 -6.62
CA SER A 68 22.12 33.70 -6.57
C SER A 68 21.72 32.23 -6.51
N THR A 69 21.33 31.81 -5.30
CA THR A 69 20.72 30.51 -4.99
C THR A 69 19.56 30.24 -5.96
N SER A 70 19.73 29.23 -6.81
CA SER A 70 18.77 28.93 -7.88
C SER A 70 17.51 28.27 -7.31
N GLU A 71 16.47 29.07 -7.14
CA GLU A 71 15.16 28.64 -6.66
C GLU A 71 14.46 27.72 -7.68
N VAL A 72 13.92 26.62 -7.16
CA VAL A 72 12.92 25.80 -7.85
C VAL A 72 11.61 26.60 -7.82
N SER A 73 10.81 26.63 -8.88
CA SER A 73 9.56 27.41 -8.92
C SER A 73 8.42 26.50 -9.38
N ILE A 74 7.79 25.81 -8.43
CA ILE A 74 6.50 25.15 -8.62
C ILE A 74 5.42 26.23 -8.47
N ASN A 75 4.53 26.35 -9.47
CA ASN A 75 3.40 27.27 -9.48
C ASN A 75 2.38 26.87 -8.41
N SER A 76 1.77 27.87 -7.74
CA SER A 76 0.70 27.68 -6.75
C SER A 76 -0.43 26.78 -7.29
N SER A 77 -0.78 26.91 -8.57
CA SER A 77 -1.81 26.08 -9.22
C SER A 77 -1.50 24.58 -9.25
N THR A 78 -0.23 24.16 -9.26
CA THR A 78 0.13 22.73 -9.27
C THR A 78 -0.11 22.08 -7.91
N TYR A 79 0.11 22.81 -6.82
CA TYR A 79 -0.15 22.34 -5.45
C TYR A 79 -1.63 22.07 -5.18
N ASN A 80 -2.53 22.83 -5.80
CA ASN A 80 -3.96 22.57 -5.72
C ASN A 80 -4.35 21.21 -6.34
N TRP A 81 -3.70 20.83 -7.46
CA TRP A 81 -3.89 19.50 -8.06
C TRP A 81 -3.38 18.38 -7.14
N PHE A 82 -2.20 18.56 -6.53
CA PHE A 82 -1.68 17.61 -5.54
C PHE A 82 -2.62 17.47 -4.34
N THR A 83 -3.16 18.58 -3.85
CA THR A 83 -4.10 18.61 -2.72
C THR A 83 -5.41 17.90 -3.08
N GLY A 84 -5.95 18.15 -4.27
CA GLY A 84 -7.19 17.51 -4.74
C GLY A 84 -7.03 16.01 -4.95
N LEU A 85 -5.99 15.58 -5.68
CA LEU A 85 -5.71 14.16 -5.93
C LEU A 85 -5.36 13.41 -4.65
N GLY A 86 -4.58 14.03 -3.76
CA GLY A 86 -4.27 13.50 -2.44
C GLY A 86 -5.53 13.32 -1.60
N GLY A 87 -6.42 14.32 -1.57
CA GLY A 87 -7.67 14.28 -0.81
C GLY A 87 -8.61 13.17 -1.28
N ILE A 88 -8.72 12.95 -2.59
CA ILE A 88 -9.48 11.81 -3.14
C ILE A 88 -8.89 10.49 -2.67
N GLY A 89 -7.56 10.33 -2.73
CA GLY A 89 -6.89 9.13 -2.23
C GLY A 89 -7.06 8.92 -0.72
N THR A 90 -7.08 10.00 0.07
CA THR A 90 -7.36 9.94 1.51
C THR A 90 -8.79 9.48 1.78
N LEU A 91 -9.78 9.97 1.03
CA LEU A 91 -11.17 9.54 1.17
C LEU A 91 -11.35 8.06 0.81
N ASP A 92 -10.77 7.65 -0.32
CA ASP A 92 -10.79 6.26 -0.79
C ASP A 92 -10.19 5.30 0.25
N THR A 93 -8.97 5.60 0.71
CA THR A 93 -8.29 4.76 1.69
C THR A 93 -8.93 4.83 3.09
N ALA A 94 -9.53 5.95 3.48
CA ALA A 94 -10.31 6.05 4.71
C ALA A 94 -11.54 5.12 4.69
N TYR A 95 -12.24 5.06 3.55
CA TYR A 95 -13.37 4.16 3.36
C TYR A 95 -12.93 2.70 3.48
N LEU A 96 -11.86 2.30 2.80
CA LEU A 96 -11.32 0.94 2.91
C LEU A 96 -10.83 0.60 4.32
N THR A 97 -10.22 1.56 5.02
CA THR A 97 -9.83 1.41 6.42
C THR A 97 -11.05 1.16 7.30
N TYR A 98 -12.11 1.93 7.12
CA TYR A 98 -13.36 1.75 7.86
C TYR A 98 -13.92 0.34 7.65
N LEU A 99 -14.08 -0.09 6.39
CA LEU A 99 -14.57 -1.44 6.05
C LEU A 99 -13.73 -2.55 6.68
N LYS A 100 -12.40 -2.44 6.61
CA LYS A 100 -11.49 -3.43 7.18
C LYS A 100 -11.59 -3.51 8.70
N LEU A 101 -11.87 -2.40 9.38
CA LEU A 101 -12.02 -2.34 10.84
C LEU A 101 -13.40 -2.80 11.30
N THR A 102 -14.45 -2.57 10.51
CA THR A 102 -15.82 -3.01 10.83
C THR A 102 -16.13 -4.42 10.34
N GLY A 103 -15.24 -5.03 9.54
CA GLY A 103 -15.48 -6.34 8.93
C GLY A 103 -16.64 -6.31 7.93
N SER A 104 -16.86 -5.16 7.29
CA SER A 104 -17.95 -4.97 6.32
C SER A 104 -17.45 -5.16 4.90
N ASP A 105 -18.28 -5.69 4.02
CA ASP A 105 -17.91 -5.95 2.63
C ASP A 105 -17.79 -4.66 1.82
N ALA A 106 -16.81 -4.64 0.93
CA ALA A 106 -16.59 -3.51 0.03
C ALA A 106 -17.61 -3.51 -1.10
N PHE A 107 -18.29 -2.38 -1.30
CA PHE A 107 -19.17 -2.22 -2.45
C PHE A 107 -18.35 -2.11 -3.73
N CYS A 108 -18.43 -3.08 -4.63
CA CYS A 108 -17.77 -3.03 -5.94
C CYS A 108 -18.79 -3.00 -7.08
N PRO A 109 -18.94 -1.85 -7.78
CA PRO A 109 -19.99 -1.67 -8.80
C PRO A 109 -19.71 -2.38 -10.13
N VAL A 110 -18.51 -2.91 -10.33
CA VAL A 110 -18.08 -3.58 -11.57
C VAL A 110 -17.54 -4.96 -11.21
N GLY A 111 -18.40 -5.98 -11.29
CA GLY A 111 -18.07 -7.37 -10.95
C GLY A 111 -18.35 -7.70 -9.48
N GLY A 112 -19.35 -8.54 -9.23
CA GLY A 112 -19.76 -8.97 -7.89
C GLY A 112 -18.60 -9.53 -7.06
N GLY A 113 -18.54 -9.14 -5.79
CA GLY A 113 -17.72 -9.77 -4.73
C GLY A 113 -16.21 -9.57 -4.74
N THR A 114 -15.54 -9.47 -5.90
CA THR A 114 -14.09 -9.76 -5.99
C THR A 114 -13.13 -8.84 -5.21
N CYS A 115 -13.54 -7.62 -4.84
CA CYS A 115 -12.70 -6.72 -4.06
C CYS A 115 -12.48 -7.20 -2.62
N GLY A 116 -13.44 -7.95 -2.07
CA GLY A 116 -13.36 -8.55 -0.74
C GLY A 116 -12.15 -9.48 -0.63
N ASP A 117 -11.90 -10.29 -1.65
CA ASP A 117 -10.80 -11.25 -1.71
C ASP A 117 -9.45 -10.57 -1.54
N VAL A 118 -9.26 -9.45 -2.25
CA VAL A 118 -8.03 -8.67 -2.17
C VAL A 118 -7.88 -8.03 -0.80
N LEU A 119 -8.94 -7.43 -0.28
CA LEU A 119 -8.95 -6.73 1.01
C LEU A 119 -8.85 -7.67 2.21
N ASN A 120 -9.26 -8.94 2.07
CA ASN A 120 -9.18 -9.96 3.10
C ASN A 120 -8.02 -10.95 2.93
N SER A 121 -7.29 -10.88 1.82
CA SER A 121 -6.06 -11.66 1.62
C SER A 121 -4.92 -11.29 2.58
N ASP A 122 -3.94 -12.18 2.68
CA ASP A 122 -2.68 -11.95 3.42
C ASP A 122 -1.90 -10.74 2.88
N TYR A 123 -2.15 -10.33 1.63
CA TYR A 123 -1.51 -9.16 1.02
C TYR A 123 -2.09 -7.82 1.50
N ALA A 124 -3.27 -7.84 2.14
CA ALA A 124 -3.92 -6.65 2.69
C ALA A 124 -3.27 -6.13 3.98
N VAL A 125 -2.24 -6.82 4.49
CA VAL A 125 -1.52 -6.45 5.72
C VAL A 125 -0.02 -6.36 5.41
N VAL A 126 0.60 -5.23 5.79
CA VAL A 126 2.05 -5.01 5.66
C VAL A 126 2.61 -4.73 7.06
N PHE A 127 3.63 -5.48 7.47
CA PHE A 127 4.19 -5.39 8.83
C PHE A 127 3.14 -5.47 9.97
N GLY A 128 2.07 -6.24 9.78
CA GLY A 128 0.97 -6.38 10.75
C GLY A 128 -0.03 -5.21 10.76
N VAL A 129 0.16 -4.19 9.91
CA VAL A 129 -0.73 -3.05 9.77
C VAL A 129 -1.56 -3.20 8.49
N PRO A 130 -2.89 -2.98 8.54
CA PRO A 130 -3.71 -2.99 7.34
C PRO A 130 -3.20 -1.98 6.30
N LEU A 131 -2.98 -2.45 5.08
CA LEU A 131 -2.56 -1.64 3.95
C LEU A 131 -3.39 -0.36 3.74
N PRO A 132 -4.74 -0.36 3.85
CA PRO A 132 -5.51 0.87 3.68
C PRO A 132 -5.17 1.94 4.74
N VAL A 133 -4.76 1.56 5.96
CA VAL A 133 -4.30 2.52 6.99
C VAL A 133 -3.01 3.20 6.58
N ILE A 134 -2.07 2.44 5.99
CA ILE A 134 -0.82 2.99 5.45
C ILE A 134 -1.13 3.94 4.29
N GLY A 135 -2.04 3.54 3.40
CA GLY A 135 -2.52 4.37 2.30
C GLY A 135 -3.11 5.69 2.80
N PHE A 136 -4.00 5.63 3.79
CA PHE A 136 -4.61 6.81 4.42
C PHE A 136 -3.56 7.78 4.97
N ALA A 137 -2.55 7.26 5.67
CA ALA A 137 -1.45 8.08 6.19
C ALA A 137 -0.63 8.74 5.07
N MET A 138 -0.28 7.99 4.01
CA MET A 138 0.54 8.49 2.91
C MET A 138 -0.19 9.52 2.05
N TYR A 139 -1.44 9.27 1.65
CA TYR A 139 -2.26 10.26 0.93
C TYR A 139 -2.57 11.48 1.80
N GLY A 140 -2.80 11.28 3.11
CA GLY A 140 -2.98 12.38 4.06
C GLY A 140 -1.73 13.26 4.14
N LEU A 141 -0.54 12.66 4.17
CA LEU A 141 0.73 13.39 4.18
C LEU A 141 0.95 14.19 2.88
N VAL A 142 0.65 13.61 1.72
CA VAL A 142 0.69 14.33 0.42
C VAL A 142 -0.24 15.54 0.45
N THR A 143 -1.49 15.36 0.91
CA THR A 143 -2.50 16.42 0.99
C THR A 143 -2.06 17.54 1.94
N ALA A 144 -1.56 17.18 3.13
CA ALA A 144 -1.11 18.15 4.12
C ALA A 144 0.12 18.93 3.65
N LEU A 145 1.12 18.26 3.06
CA LEU A 145 2.33 18.91 2.55
C LEU A 145 2.02 19.81 1.35
N SER A 146 1.15 19.37 0.44
CA SER A 146 0.78 20.17 -0.73
C SER A 146 -0.04 21.40 -0.36
N ALA A 147 -0.98 21.30 0.59
CA ALA A 147 -1.71 22.45 1.12
C ALA A 147 -0.77 23.48 1.75
N GLN A 148 0.15 23.04 2.63
CA GLN A 148 1.12 23.92 3.30
C GLN A 148 2.09 24.59 2.31
N LEU A 149 2.52 23.88 1.26
CA LEU A 149 3.37 24.44 0.21
C LEU A 149 2.62 25.42 -0.72
N GLY A 150 1.29 25.29 -0.81
CA GLY A 150 0.42 26.15 -1.61
C GLY A 150 0.12 27.50 -0.96
N GLU A 151 -0.04 27.51 0.37
CA GLU A 151 -0.37 28.71 1.15
C GLU A 151 0.85 29.47 1.69
N ASP A 152 2.07 28.99 1.43
CA ASP A 152 3.34 29.46 2.02
C ASP A 152 3.36 29.46 3.57
N ASN A 153 2.34 28.88 4.21
CA ASN A 153 2.21 28.67 5.66
C ASN A 153 2.77 27.29 6.02
N LEU A 154 4.10 27.16 6.07
CA LEU A 154 4.78 25.95 6.53
C LEU A 154 4.98 26.01 8.06
N PRO A 155 4.11 25.39 8.90
CA PRO A 155 4.47 25.09 10.27
C PRO A 155 5.70 24.17 10.28
N PHE A 156 6.51 24.23 11.34
CA PHE A 156 7.74 23.43 11.54
C PHE A 156 9.04 23.89 10.85
N GLY A 157 9.08 25.07 10.19
CA GLY A 157 10.35 25.65 9.71
C GLY A 157 11.00 24.87 8.55
N ILE A 158 10.21 24.10 7.81
CA ILE A 158 10.65 23.37 6.62
C ILE A 158 10.80 24.36 5.46
N SER A 159 11.92 24.34 4.73
CA SER A 159 12.07 25.18 3.54
C SER A 159 11.23 24.65 2.37
N LYS A 160 10.74 25.54 1.50
CA LYS A 160 9.98 25.19 0.29
C LYS A 160 10.72 24.17 -0.60
N THR A 161 12.05 24.26 -0.64
CA THR A 161 12.92 23.32 -1.35
C THR A 161 12.89 21.93 -0.71
N ASN A 162 13.03 21.83 0.62
CA ASN A 162 12.99 20.55 1.33
C ASN A 162 11.60 19.90 1.23
N GLY A 163 10.53 20.70 1.35
CA GLY A 163 9.16 20.20 1.19
C GLY A 163 8.88 19.62 -0.20
N ARG A 164 9.44 20.21 -1.26
CA ARG A 164 9.34 19.67 -2.63
C ARG A 164 10.07 18.34 -2.80
N PHE A 165 11.27 18.21 -2.24
CA PHE A 165 11.99 16.94 -2.26
C PHE A 165 11.26 15.86 -1.45
N ALA A 166 10.68 16.22 -0.31
CA ALA A 166 9.86 15.32 0.49
C ALA A 166 8.61 14.86 -0.29
N LEU A 167 7.88 15.79 -0.92
CA LEU A 167 6.71 15.46 -1.75
C LEU A 167 7.10 14.49 -2.87
N PHE A 168 8.20 14.76 -3.58
CA PHE A 168 8.68 13.91 -4.66
C PHE A 168 9.09 12.51 -4.17
N ALA A 169 9.76 12.41 -3.01
CA ALA A 169 10.11 11.13 -2.41
C ALA A 169 8.86 10.32 -2.03
N ILE A 170 7.88 10.96 -1.38
CA ILE A 170 6.61 10.33 -0.97
C ILE A 170 5.86 9.79 -2.21
N THR A 171 5.71 10.61 -3.26
CA THR A 171 5.01 10.17 -4.49
C THR A 171 5.71 9.01 -5.19
N THR A 172 7.04 8.98 -5.19
CA THR A 172 7.80 7.83 -5.75
C THR A 172 7.60 6.57 -4.94
N THR A 173 7.62 6.68 -3.61
CA THR A 173 7.31 5.55 -2.72
C THR A 173 5.91 5.00 -3.01
N MET A 174 4.90 5.87 -3.10
CA MET A 174 3.52 5.47 -3.37
C MET A 174 3.35 4.81 -4.74
N ALA A 175 3.97 5.37 -5.79
CA ALA A 175 3.92 4.79 -7.14
C ALA A 175 4.63 3.42 -7.19
N SER A 176 5.77 3.29 -6.53
CA SER A 176 6.53 2.03 -6.46
C SER A 176 5.75 0.95 -5.71
N SER A 177 5.16 1.28 -4.56
CA SER A 177 4.30 0.38 -3.82
C SER A 177 3.06 -0.03 -4.63
N SER A 178 2.41 0.91 -5.31
CA SER A 178 1.26 0.63 -6.15
C SER A 178 1.60 -0.30 -7.32
N ALA A 179 2.74 -0.09 -7.99
CA ALA A 179 3.23 -0.99 -9.04
C ALA A 179 3.43 -2.42 -8.51
N TYR A 180 3.99 -2.54 -7.29
CA TYR A 180 4.20 -3.83 -6.64
C TYR A 180 2.88 -4.53 -6.29
N PHE A 181 1.88 -3.81 -5.78
CA PHE A 181 0.56 -4.40 -5.49
C PHE A 181 -0.19 -4.80 -6.75
N LEU A 182 -0.09 -4.04 -7.84
CA LEU A 182 -0.63 -4.45 -9.14
C LEU A 182 0.05 -5.72 -9.67
N TYR A 183 1.37 -5.85 -9.47
CA TYR A 183 2.10 -7.07 -9.80
C TYR A 183 1.57 -8.28 -9.01
N ILE A 184 1.33 -8.14 -7.70
CA ILE A 184 0.73 -9.19 -6.87
C ILE A 184 -0.69 -9.52 -7.36
N LEU A 185 -1.53 -8.51 -7.58
CA LEU A 185 -2.90 -8.69 -8.06
C LEU A 185 -2.93 -9.52 -9.35
N SER A 186 -2.05 -9.20 -10.30
CA SER A 186 -1.99 -9.88 -11.60
C SER A 186 -1.40 -11.30 -11.54
N THR A 187 -0.58 -11.64 -10.55
CA THR A 187 0.18 -12.90 -10.55
C THR A 187 -0.24 -13.89 -9.48
N LYS A 188 -0.69 -13.40 -8.32
CA LYS A 188 -1.06 -14.21 -7.14
C LYS A 188 -2.56 -14.32 -6.94
N LEU A 189 -3.32 -13.33 -7.40
CA LEU A 189 -4.77 -13.24 -7.24
C LEU A 189 -5.47 -13.26 -8.61
N SER A 190 -4.92 -14.05 -9.53
CA SER A 190 -5.41 -14.20 -10.91
C SER A 190 -6.87 -14.66 -10.93
N GLY A 191 -7.81 -13.73 -11.13
CA GLY A 191 -9.25 -13.99 -11.11
C GLY A 191 -10.07 -12.91 -10.41
N SER A 192 -9.45 -12.11 -9.53
CA SER A 192 -10.10 -11.00 -8.84
C SER A 192 -9.67 -9.64 -9.41
N SER A 193 -10.60 -8.69 -9.53
CA SER A 193 -10.34 -7.32 -9.99
C SER A 193 -10.81 -6.32 -8.94
N CYS A 194 -9.87 -5.69 -8.23
CA CYS A 194 -10.22 -4.67 -7.23
C CYS A 194 -10.20 -3.26 -7.82
N LEU A 195 -11.40 -2.68 -8.04
CA LEU A 195 -11.57 -1.31 -8.55
C LEU A 195 -10.83 -0.29 -7.69
N TYR A 196 -10.94 -0.41 -6.37
CA TYR A 196 -10.31 0.51 -5.42
C TYR A 196 -8.77 0.48 -5.53
N CYS A 197 -8.17 -0.70 -5.68
CA CYS A 197 -6.73 -0.83 -5.92
C CYS A 197 -6.30 -0.18 -7.24
N LEU A 198 -7.10 -0.30 -8.30
CA LEU A 198 -6.83 0.34 -9.59
C LEU A 198 -6.94 1.88 -9.51
N VAL A 199 -7.95 2.39 -8.81
CA VAL A 199 -8.11 3.83 -8.56
C VAL A 199 -6.92 4.37 -7.78
N SER A 200 -6.52 3.71 -6.69
CA SER A 200 -5.35 4.11 -5.91
C SER A 200 -4.06 4.06 -6.73
N ALA A 201 -3.87 3.04 -7.57
CA ALA A 201 -2.71 2.98 -8.45
C ALA A 201 -2.71 4.14 -9.46
N PHE A 202 -3.85 4.45 -10.07
CA PHE A 202 -4.00 5.56 -11.00
C PHE A 202 -3.68 6.91 -10.34
N LEU A 203 -4.18 7.15 -9.12
CA LEU A 203 -3.87 8.35 -8.34
C LEU A 203 -2.37 8.45 -8.03
N SER A 204 -1.75 7.36 -7.56
CA SER A 204 -0.33 7.31 -7.25
C SER A 204 0.57 7.59 -8.45
N PHE A 205 0.29 6.98 -9.61
CA PHE A 205 1.05 7.24 -10.84
C PHE A 205 0.84 8.67 -11.35
N THR A 206 -0.37 9.20 -11.26
CA THR A 206 -0.67 10.59 -11.65
C THR A 206 0.11 11.58 -10.80
N LEU A 207 0.10 11.41 -9.46
CA LEU A 207 0.86 12.25 -8.54
C LEU A 207 2.36 12.20 -8.85
N PHE A 208 2.93 11.01 -9.05
CA PHE A 208 4.34 10.84 -9.41
C PHE A 208 4.69 11.51 -10.75
N PHE A 209 3.83 11.38 -11.76
CA PHE A 209 4.04 11.99 -13.07
C PHE A 209 4.01 13.53 -13.01
N LEU A 210 3.07 14.10 -12.23
CA LEU A 210 3.01 15.54 -12.00
C LEU A 210 4.30 16.04 -11.35
N THR A 211 4.78 15.39 -10.28
CA THR A 211 6.06 15.78 -9.66
C THR A 211 7.27 15.60 -10.56
N SER A 212 7.26 14.60 -11.46
CA SER A 212 8.39 14.32 -12.35
C SER A 212 8.55 15.40 -13.43
N LYS A 213 7.46 15.97 -13.94
CA LYS A 213 7.48 17.04 -14.95
C LYS A 213 8.15 18.32 -14.49
N ASP A 214 8.15 18.57 -13.18
CA ASP A 214 8.69 19.78 -12.58
C ASP A 214 10.21 19.71 -12.34
N VAL A 215 10.85 18.56 -12.59
CA VAL A 215 12.29 18.37 -12.41
C VAL A 215 13.07 18.93 -13.60
N LYS A 216 13.85 20.00 -13.38
CA LYS A 216 14.75 20.57 -14.40
C LYS A 216 15.77 19.52 -14.90
N LEU A 217 15.93 19.43 -16.22
CA LEU A 217 16.84 18.51 -16.93
C LEU A 217 18.28 18.50 -16.38
N GLN A 218 18.77 19.62 -15.85
CA GLN A 218 20.14 19.73 -15.34
C GLN A 218 20.38 18.97 -14.03
N LYS A 219 19.33 18.66 -13.24
CA LYS A 219 19.42 17.85 -12.02
C LYS A 219 18.91 16.42 -12.21
N ILE A 220 18.49 16.05 -13.43
CA ILE A 220 17.75 14.82 -13.69
C ILE A 220 18.58 13.57 -13.36
N GLN A 221 19.87 13.53 -13.66
CA GLN A 221 20.69 12.33 -13.45
C GLN A 221 20.83 11.94 -11.97
N GLN A 222 21.14 12.92 -11.11
CA GLN A 222 21.29 12.67 -9.67
C GLN A 222 19.95 12.36 -9.00
N VAL A 223 18.89 13.05 -9.43
CA VAL A 223 17.54 12.90 -8.89
C VAL A 223 16.92 11.56 -9.29
N VAL A 224 17.11 11.11 -10.54
CA VAL A 224 16.65 9.81 -11.03
C VAL A 224 17.38 8.67 -10.32
N GLY A 225 18.70 8.77 -10.13
CA GLY A 225 19.46 7.76 -9.40
C GLY A 225 18.97 7.57 -7.96
N LEU A 226 18.69 8.67 -7.26
CA LEU A 226 18.12 8.63 -5.90
C LEU A 226 16.72 7.99 -5.89
N GLN A 227 15.87 8.31 -6.86
CA GLN A 227 14.51 7.78 -6.92
C GLN A 227 14.47 6.29 -7.30
N ILE A 228 15.34 5.84 -8.19
CA ILE A 228 15.49 4.41 -8.49
C ILE A 228 15.95 3.67 -7.24
N CYS A 229 16.92 4.22 -6.51
CA CYS A 229 17.38 3.64 -5.25
C CYS A 229 16.23 3.53 -4.23
N LEU A 230 15.44 4.61 -4.06
CA LEU A 230 14.28 4.61 -3.17
C LEU A 230 13.23 3.58 -3.59
N ALA A 231 12.91 3.49 -4.88
CA ALA A 231 11.96 2.51 -5.42
C ALA A 231 12.43 1.07 -5.17
N LEU A 232 13.73 0.78 -5.40
CA LEU A 232 14.31 -0.53 -5.13
C LEU A 232 14.28 -0.88 -3.64
N ILE A 233 14.54 0.09 -2.76
CA ILE A 233 14.44 -0.09 -1.31
C ILE A 233 12.99 -0.43 -0.94
N VAL A 234 12.01 0.32 -1.44
CA VAL A 234 10.57 0.07 -1.17
C VAL A 234 10.17 -1.31 -1.65
N VAL A 235 10.53 -1.70 -2.87
CA VAL A 235 10.24 -3.03 -3.42
C VAL A 235 10.92 -4.13 -2.59
N ALA A 236 12.18 -3.94 -2.19
CA ALA A 236 12.90 -4.88 -1.33
C ALA A 236 12.24 -4.99 0.05
N SER A 237 11.79 -3.88 0.64
CA SER A 237 11.09 -3.85 1.93
C SER A 237 9.72 -4.53 1.86
N LEU A 238 8.93 -4.27 0.81
CA LEU A 238 7.66 -4.94 0.58
C LEU A 238 7.87 -6.44 0.35
N THR A 239 8.84 -6.79 -0.49
CA THR A 239 9.20 -8.19 -0.76
C THR A 239 9.64 -8.87 0.54
N ALA A 240 10.47 -8.23 1.36
CA ALA A 240 10.86 -8.76 2.66
C ALA A 240 9.65 -8.92 3.58
N SER A 241 8.76 -7.93 3.67
CA SER A 241 7.52 -8.00 4.47
C SER A 241 6.65 -9.17 4.05
N TYR A 242 6.41 -9.36 2.76
CA TYR A 242 5.57 -10.46 2.27
C TYR A 242 6.29 -11.81 2.28
N SER A 243 7.62 -11.81 2.22
CA SER A 243 8.44 -13.01 2.43
C SER A 243 8.51 -13.43 3.90
N THR A 244 8.34 -12.49 4.83
CA THR A 244 8.19 -12.76 6.29
C THR A 244 6.73 -12.86 6.74
N ALA A 245 5.78 -12.49 5.89
CA ALA A 245 4.37 -12.87 6.00
C ALA A 245 4.14 -14.33 5.57
N GLN A 246 5.15 -15.00 4.99
CA GLN A 246 5.32 -16.42 5.26
C GLN A 246 5.82 -16.54 6.70
N PRO A 247 5.10 -17.23 7.60
CA PRO A 247 5.40 -17.22 9.02
C PRO A 247 6.87 -17.56 9.26
N ILE A 248 7.53 -16.72 10.07
CA ILE A 248 8.90 -16.92 10.53
C ILE A 248 9.05 -18.35 11.04
N LEU A 249 9.96 -19.10 10.43
CA LEU A 249 10.37 -20.46 10.77
C LEU A 249 9.32 -21.56 10.54
N SER A 250 9.17 -21.96 9.28
CA SER A 250 8.98 -23.38 8.97
C SER A 250 9.89 -23.75 7.80
N SER A 251 11.04 -24.32 8.13
CA SER A 251 11.57 -25.45 7.36
C SER A 251 10.38 -26.25 6.86
N SER A 252 10.24 -26.41 5.54
CA SER A 252 9.54 -27.44 4.77
C SER A 252 8.70 -28.51 5.51
N ARG A 253 7.91 -28.13 6.52
CA ARG A 253 7.04 -28.98 7.33
C ARG A 253 5.64 -28.48 7.07
N ASP A 254 5.02 -29.19 6.13
CA ASP A 254 3.59 -29.52 6.08
C ASP A 254 2.68 -28.55 6.85
N ILE A 255 2.08 -27.60 6.12
CA ILE A 255 0.89 -26.86 6.58
C ILE A 255 -0.15 -27.93 6.95
N GLU A 256 -0.49 -28.07 8.22
CA GLU A 256 -1.54 -28.95 8.73
C GLU A 256 -2.63 -28.08 9.35
N LEU A 257 -3.78 -27.99 8.67
CA LEU A 257 -4.98 -27.30 9.10
C LEU A 257 -5.95 -28.34 9.68
N PRO A 258 -6.16 -28.40 11.00
CA PRO A 258 -7.20 -29.24 11.56
C PRO A 258 -8.57 -28.74 11.10
N TYR A 259 -9.53 -29.66 10.92
CA TYR A 259 -10.91 -29.30 10.61
C TYR A 259 -11.52 -28.48 11.73
N TYR A 260 -12.22 -27.40 11.38
CA TYR A 260 -13.06 -26.63 12.29
C TYR A 260 -14.38 -26.28 11.62
N SER A 261 -15.44 -26.09 12.40
CA SER A 261 -16.72 -25.61 11.89
C SER A 261 -16.75 -24.08 11.88
N THR A 262 -17.07 -23.48 10.73
CA THR A 262 -17.36 -22.05 10.67
C THR A 262 -18.74 -21.76 11.25
N GLU A 263 -18.82 -20.72 12.09
CA GLU A 263 -20.07 -20.27 12.68
C GLU A 263 -20.73 -19.22 11.78
N ILE A 264 -22.01 -19.41 11.47
CA ILE A 264 -22.79 -18.48 10.65
C ILE A 264 -23.50 -17.50 11.58
N THR A 265 -23.22 -16.23 11.39
CA THR A 265 -23.64 -15.15 12.29
C THR A 265 -24.95 -14.49 11.86
N THR A 266 -25.23 -14.45 10.56
CA THR A 266 -26.45 -13.85 10.01
C THR A 266 -27.70 -14.70 10.24
N SER A 267 -28.84 -14.02 10.40
CA SER A 267 -30.17 -14.66 10.49
C SER A 267 -30.71 -14.96 9.09
N SER A 268 -31.38 -16.10 8.93
CA SER A 268 -31.99 -16.46 7.65
C SER A 268 -33.29 -15.69 7.41
N SER A 269 -33.49 -15.25 6.17
CA SER A 269 -34.78 -14.74 5.71
C SER A 269 -35.75 -15.89 5.40
N PRO A 270 -37.08 -15.67 5.42
CA PRO A 270 -38.05 -16.67 4.99
C PRO A 270 -37.79 -17.17 3.56
N TYR A 271 -37.35 -16.27 2.67
CA TYR A 271 -36.96 -16.57 1.30
C TYR A 271 -35.75 -17.52 1.26
N ALA A 272 -34.68 -17.23 2.02
CA ALA A 272 -33.50 -18.09 2.08
C ALA A 272 -33.83 -19.48 2.60
N ILE A 273 -34.69 -19.59 3.62
CA ILE A 273 -35.15 -20.88 4.18
C ILE A 273 -35.93 -21.68 3.12
N ALA A 274 -36.85 -21.03 2.39
CA ALA A 274 -37.64 -21.68 1.36
C ALA A 274 -36.78 -22.15 0.19
N LEU A 275 -35.87 -21.30 -0.29
CA LEU A 275 -34.91 -21.62 -1.34
C LEU A 275 -33.99 -22.77 -0.93
N ALA A 276 -33.44 -22.76 0.29
CA ALA A 276 -32.57 -23.83 0.77
C ALA A 276 -33.30 -25.18 0.84
N LYS A 277 -34.57 -25.20 1.24
CA LYS A 277 -35.42 -26.41 1.20
C LYS A 277 -35.63 -26.90 -0.23
N HIS A 278 -35.91 -26.00 -1.16
CA HIS A 278 -36.09 -26.33 -2.57
C HIS A 278 -34.81 -26.92 -3.17
N LEU A 279 -33.68 -26.25 -3.01
CA LEU A 279 -32.36 -26.71 -3.43
C LEU A 279 -32.06 -28.11 -2.86
N ASN A 280 -32.36 -28.34 -1.58
CA ASN A 280 -32.20 -29.66 -0.99
C ASN A 280 -33.11 -30.70 -1.67
N SER A 281 -34.40 -30.38 -1.88
CA SER A 281 -35.39 -31.28 -2.47
C SER A 281 -35.04 -31.73 -3.89
N ILE A 282 -34.39 -30.88 -4.68
CA ILE A 282 -33.94 -31.21 -6.04
C ILE A 282 -32.54 -31.85 -6.06
N GLY A 283 -31.92 -32.05 -4.90
CA GLY A 283 -30.59 -32.63 -4.78
C GLY A 283 -29.46 -31.70 -5.23
N ALA A 284 -29.69 -30.38 -5.30
CA ALA A 284 -28.64 -29.42 -5.57
C ALA A 284 -27.58 -29.47 -4.47
N LYS A 285 -26.30 -29.45 -4.85
CA LYS A 285 -25.17 -29.58 -3.91
C LYS A 285 -24.27 -28.35 -3.98
N MET A 286 -23.78 -27.94 -2.82
CA MET A 286 -22.72 -26.94 -2.70
C MET A 286 -21.48 -27.65 -2.18
N TYR A 287 -20.40 -27.62 -2.95
CA TYR A 287 -19.12 -28.17 -2.58
C TYR A 287 -18.21 -27.07 -2.07
N GLY A 288 -17.53 -27.31 -0.95
CA GLY A 288 -16.64 -26.32 -0.37
C GLY A 288 -15.58 -26.93 0.53
N ALA A 289 -14.80 -26.05 1.15
CA ALA A 289 -13.82 -26.41 2.16
C ALA A 289 -14.07 -25.61 3.44
N PHE A 290 -13.75 -26.19 4.59
CA PHE A 290 -13.99 -25.54 5.88
C PHE A 290 -13.21 -24.22 6.08
N TRP A 291 -12.10 -24.03 5.36
CA TRP A 291 -11.27 -22.83 5.40
C TRP A 291 -11.56 -21.81 4.28
N CYS A 292 -12.57 -22.07 3.44
CA CYS A 292 -12.89 -21.25 2.28
C CYS A 292 -13.76 -20.05 2.69
N SER A 293 -13.24 -18.82 2.54
CA SER A 293 -13.96 -17.57 2.85
C SER A 293 -15.25 -17.44 2.04
N HIS A 294 -15.18 -17.61 0.72
CA HIS A 294 -16.34 -17.60 -0.18
C HIS A 294 -17.40 -18.65 0.17
N CYS A 295 -16.98 -19.78 0.74
CA CYS A 295 -17.91 -20.82 1.18
C CYS A 295 -18.65 -20.39 2.45
N LEU A 296 -18.01 -19.59 3.30
CA LEU A 296 -18.65 -18.97 4.45
C LEU A 296 -19.56 -17.82 4.01
N GLU A 297 -19.09 -16.94 3.13
CA GLU A 297 -19.87 -15.82 2.58
C GLU A 297 -21.15 -16.31 1.86
N GLN A 298 -21.04 -17.34 1.01
CA GLN A 298 -22.21 -18.00 0.44
C GLN A 298 -23.18 -18.55 1.49
N LYS A 299 -22.68 -19.10 2.61
CA LYS A 299 -23.52 -19.60 3.70
C LYS A 299 -24.15 -18.45 4.52
N GLU A 300 -23.44 -17.34 4.69
CA GLU A 300 -23.94 -16.11 5.32
C GLU A 300 -25.05 -15.47 4.47
N MET A 301 -25.00 -15.54 3.13
CA MET A 301 -26.13 -15.12 2.28
C MET A 301 -27.43 -15.87 2.61
N PHE A 302 -27.33 -17.17 2.92
CA PHE A 302 -28.49 -17.97 3.37
C PHE A 302 -28.85 -17.72 4.84
N GLY A 303 -27.86 -17.44 5.68
CA GLY A 303 -27.98 -17.33 7.13
C GLY A 303 -28.08 -18.67 7.86
N ARG A 304 -28.02 -18.60 9.20
CA ARG A 304 -27.79 -19.73 10.10
C ARG A 304 -28.78 -20.88 9.98
N GLU A 305 -30.04 -20.62 9.67
CA GLU A 305 -31.09 -21.64 9.66
C GLU A 305 -31.17 -22.31 8.29
N ALA A 306 -31.18 -21.51 7.21
CA ALA A 306 -31.24 -21.99 5.85
C ALA A 306 -29.96 -22.73 5.43
N ALA A 307 -28.78 -22.26 5.87
CA ALA A 307 -27.52 -22.92 5.55
C ALA A 307 -27.44 -24.36 6.08
N LYS A 308 -28.11 -24.67 7.20
CA LYS A 308 -28.22 -26.05 7.73
C LYS A 308 -29.08 -26.97 6.86
N LEU A 309 -29.91 -26.39 6.00
CA LEU A 309 -30.80 -27.13 5.10
C LEU A 309 -30.13 -27.43 3.76
N LEU A 310 -28.99 -26.79 3.44
CA LEU A 310 -28.25 -27.02 2.21
C LEU A 310 -27.61 -28.41 2.19
N ASN A 311 -27.56 -29.04 1.01
CA ASN A 311 -26.73 -30.22 0.78
C ASN A 311 -25.28 -29.79 0.55
N TYR A 312 -24.63 -29.33 1.63
CA TYR A 312 -23.21 -28.97 1.62
C TYR A 312 -22.33 -30.23 1.68
N VAL A 313 -21.34 -30.29 0.80
CA VAL A 313 -20.33 -31.35 0.77
C VAL A 313 -18.98 -30.75 1.16
N GLU A 314 -18.50 -31.14 2.34
CA GLU A 314 -17.16 -30.80 2.81
C GLU A 314 -16.11 -31.62 2.05
N CYS A 315 -15.24 -30.94 1.32
CA CYS A 315 -14.21 -31.58 0.51
C CYS A 315 -12.96 -31.98 1.30
N PHE A 316 -12.81 -31.50 2.54
CA PHE A 316 -11.70 -31.83 3.43
C PHE A 316 -12.15 -32.09 4.88
N PRO A 317 -12.98 -33.12 5.09
CA PRO A 317 -13.60 -33.38 6.40
C PRO A 317 -12.60 -33.83 7.48
N GLN A 318 -11.37 -34.18 7.09
CA GLN A 318 -10.30 -34.62 8.00
C GLN A 318 -9.21 -33.56 8.20
N GLY A 319 -9.50 -32.31 7.84
CA GLY A 319 -8.48 -31.27 7.78
C GLY A 319 -7.69 -31.31 6.47
N TYR A 320 -6.78 -30.36 6.34
CA TYR A 320 -5.88 -30.25 5.19
C TYR A 320 -4.44 -30.38 5.63
N LYS A 321 -3.67 -31.18 4.89
CA LYS A 321 -2.22 -31.11 4.92
C LYS A 321 -1.65 -31.29 3.53
N LYS A 322 -0.38 -30.97 3.37
CA LYS A 322 0.31 -31.20 2.10
C LYS A 322 0.16 -32.66 1.67
N GLY A 323 -0.36 -32.88 0.46
CA GLY A 323 -0.64 -34.22 -0.06
C GLY A 323 -1.98 -34.83 0.36
N THR A 324 -2.82 -34.12 1.13
CA THR A 324 -4.20 -34.52 1.39
C THR A 324 -4.95 -34.63 0.06
N LYS A 325 -5.51 -35.81 -0.20
CA LYS A 325 -6.43 -36.02 -1.31
C LYS A 325 -7.78 -35.43 -0.94
N ILE A 326 -8.38 -34.70 -1.87
CA ILE A 326 -9.75 -34.21 -1.74
C ILE A 326 -10.69 -35.39 -1.49
N PHE A 327 -11.74 -35.17 -0.71
CA PHE A 327 -12.74 -36.19 -0.42
C PHE A 327 -13.35 -36.74 -1.72
N LYS A 328 -13.61 -38.06 -1.76
CA LYS A 328 -14.01 -38.75 -2.98
C LYS A 328 -15.27 -38.15 -3.63
N ALA A 329 -16.24 -37.74 -2.81
CA ALA A 329 -17.46 -37.09 -3.29
C ALA A 329 -17.20 -35.78 -4.07
N CYS A 330 -16.06 -35.13 -3.85
CA CYS A 330 -15.62 -33.93 -4.55
C CYS A 330 -14.74 -34.26 -5.76
N SER A 331 -13.82 -35.24 -5.66
CA SER A 331 -12.97 -35.63 -6.78
C SER A 331 -13.76 -36.20 -7.96
N ASP A 332 -14.83 -36.95 -7.67
CA ASP A 332 -15.63 -37.64 -8.69
C ASP A 332 -16.41 -36.66 -9.59
N VAL A 333 -16.52 -35.40 -9.19
CA VAL A 333 -17.28 -34.34 -9.90
C VAL A 333 -16.35 -33.34 -10.61
N GLY A 334 -15.03 -33.46 -10.44
CA GLY A 334 -14.06 -32.61 -11.16
C GLY A 334 -14.10 -31.13 -10.77
N ILE A 335 -14.28 -30.84 -9.48
CA ILE A 335 -14.36 -29.47 -8.96
C ILE A 335 -13.02 -28.74 -9.14
N GLU A 336 -13.06 -27.57 -9.79
CA GLU A 336 -11.88 -26.73 -10.06
C GLU A 336 -11.59 -25.71 -8.94
N GLY A 337 -12.61 -25.36 -8.15
CA GLY A 337 -12.50 -24.35 -7.08
C GLY A 337 -13.68 -24.38 -6.10
N PHE A 338 -13.62 -23.54 -5.07
CA PHE A 338 -14.66 -23.44 -4.05
C PHE A 338 -15.21 -22.01 -3.91
N PRO A 339 -16.51 -21.85 -3.58
CA PRO A 339 -17.52 -22.91 -3.61
C PRO A 339 -17.81 -23.34 -5.05
N THR A 340 -18.39 -24.52 -5.22
CA THR A 340 -18.93 -24.98 -6.50
C THR A 340 -20.34 -25.50 -6.30
N TRP A 341 -21.29 -25.00 -7.09
CA TRP A 341 -22.67 -25.46 -7.11
C TRP A 341 -22.89 -26.48 -8.21
N MET A 342 -23.61 -27.54 -7.87
CA MET A 342 -24.14 -28.54 -8.80
C MET A 342 -25.66 -28.51 -8.73
N ILE A 343 -26.30 -27.97 -9.76
CA ILE A 343 -27.75 -27.77 -9.81
C ILE A 343 -28.25 -28.29 -11.16
N ASN A 344 -29.15 -29.27 -11.17
CA ASN A 344 -29.72 -29.84 -12.40
C ASN A 344 -28.66 -30.31 -13.44
N GLY A 345 -27.51 -30.78 -12.96
CA GLY A 345 -26.39 -31.22 -13.81
C GLY A 345 -25.48 -30.09 -14.34
N GLN A 346 -25.78 -28.83 -14.03
CA GLN A 346 -24.93 -27.68 -14.33
C GLN A 346 -23.95 -27.44 -13.18
N VAL A 347 -22.71 -27.06 -13.54
CA VAL A 347 -21.61 -26.76 -12.61
C VAL A 347 -21.40 -25.25 -12.62
N LEU A 348 -21.35 -24.61 -11.45
CA LEU A 348 -21.09 -23.19 -11.31
C LEU A 348 -20.02 -22.98 -10.25
N GLY A 349 -18.94 -22.32 -10.61
CA GLY A 349 -17.86 -21.98 -9.69
C GLY A 349 -18.07 -20.61 -9.06
N GLY A 350 -17.67 -20.47 -7.80
CA GLY A 350 -17.74 -19.21 -7.07
C GLY A 350 -19.08 -19.02 -6.36
N GLU A 351 -19.19 -17.86 -5.72
CA GLU A 351 -20.38 -17.42 -5.03
C GLU A 351 -21.47 -17.03 -6.02
N VAL A 352 -22.71 -17.38 -5.68
CA VAL A 352 -23.88 -17.17 -6.51
C VAL A 352 -24.97 -16.51 -5.67
N GLU A 353 -25.53 -15.43 -6.20
CA GLU A 353 -26.62 -14.69 -5.57
C GLU A 353 -27.86 -15.57 -5.36
N LEU A 354 -28.62 -15.34 -4.28
CA LEU A 354 -29.80 -16.16 -3.98
C LEU A 354 -30.88 -16.10 -5.08
N ALA A 355 -30.97 -14.98 -5.80
CA ALA A 355 -31.90 -14.83 -6.92
C ALA A 355 -31.51 -15.71 -8.11
N GLU A 356 -30.22 -15.78 -8.42
CA GLU A 356 -29.70 -16.62 -9.50
C GLU A 356 -29.81 -18.11 -9.16
N LEU A 357 -29.52 -18.49 -7.91
CA LEU A 357 -29.77 -19.85 -7.42
C LEU A 357 -31.25 -20.25 -7.52
N ALA A 358 -32.17 -19.32 -7.27
CA ALA A 358 -33.59 -19.55 -7.44
C ALA A 358 -33.98 -19.77 -8.90
N GLU A 359 -33.49 -18.92 -9.81
CA GLU A 359 -33.74 -19.05 -11.24
C GLU A 359 -33.26 -20.40 -11.78
N MET A 360 -32.02 -20.79 -11.48
CA MET A 360 -31.42 -22.03 -11.99
C MET A 360 -32.01 -23.30 -11.37
N SER A 361 -32.50 -23.21 -10.14
CA SER A 361 -33.20 -24.32 -9.49
C SER A 361 -34.68 -24.41 -9.89
N GLY A 362 -35.21 -23.43 -10.62
CA GLY A 362 -36.64 -23.34 -10.94
C GLY A 362 -37.52 -23.04 -9.72
N PHE A 363 -36.96 -22.37 -8.71
CA PHE A 363 -37.69 -21.94 -7.53
C PHE A 363 -38.61 -20.76 -7.87
N SER A 364 -39.91 -20.88 -7.56
CA SER A 364 -40.87 -19.76 -7.65
C SER A 364 -41.34 -19.34 -6.26
N LEU A 365 -41.50 -18.03 -6.05
CA LEU A 365 -42.02 -17.43 -4.82
C LEU A 365 -43.45 -17.90 -4.50
N ASP A 366 -44.22 -18.37 -5.48
CA ASP A 366 -45.58 -18.89 -5.29
C ASP A 366 -45.63 -20.11 -4.37
N GLN A 367 -44.51 -20.86 -4.29
CA GLN A 367 -44.32 -22.01 -3.39
C GLN A 367 -44.30 -21.60 -1.90
N MET A 368 -44.17 -20.31 -1.57
CA MET A 368 -44.23 -19.81 -0.19
C MET A 368 -45.66 -19.68 0.35
N SER A 369 -46.69 -19.64 -0.52
CA SER A 369 -48.09 -19.43 -0.10
C SER A 369 -48.88 -20.72 0.15
N GLN A 370 -48.26 -21.89 -0.02
CA GLN A 370 -48.95 -23.19 0.02
C GLN A 370 -48.74 -24.00 1.31
N LYS A 371 -48.28 -23.36 2.40
CA LYS A 371 -48.04 -24.06 3.67
C LYS A 371 -48.70 -23.41 4.88
#